data_AF-A0A0D7K9E0-F1
#
_entry.id   AF-A0A0D7K9E0-F1
#
_cell.length_a   1.000
_cell.length_b   1.000
_cell.length_c   1.000
_cell.angle_alpha   90.00
_cell.angle_beta   90.00
_cell.angle_gamma   90.00
#
_symmetry.space_group_name_H-M   'P 1'
#
loop_
_entity.id
_entity.type
_entity.pdbx_description
1 polymer ?
#
loop_
_entity_poly.entity_id
_entity_poly.type
_entity_poly.pdbx_seq_one_letter_code
_entity_poly.pdbx_strand_id
1 'polypeptide(L)'
;MPTLVAVLTLVALLKLSNVDMPRWHLAFWFGVLVGAALMGHMPRLHAVGHGLLSFIQAWVYFVLLDRTDNRLDRVWHWLILIGGFGLIIMARMLIDIRAYGISF
;
A
#
# COMPACT_ATOMS: atom_id res chain seq x y z
N MET A 1 7.28 4.71 12.95
CA MET A 1 7.80 4.08 11.71
C MET A 1 6.67 3.96 10.68
N PRO A 2 6.62 4.87 9.69
CA PRO A 2 5.60 4.92 8.63
C PRO A 2 5.43 3.62 7.86
N THR A 3 6.52 2.87 7.63
CA THR A 3 6.41 1.57 6.96
C THR A 3 5.59 0.57 7.78
N LEU A 4 5.75 0.54 9.10
CA LEU A 4 4.98 -0.36 9.97
C LEU A 4 3.49 -0.02 9.94
N VAL A 5 3.15 1.28 9.93
CA VAL A 5 1.75 1.72 9.73
C VAL A 5 1.24 1.24 8.38
N ALA A 6 1.99 1.44 7.29
CA ALA A 6 1.60 0.99 5.96
C ALA A 6 1.37 -0.54 5.90
N VAL A 7 2.25 -1.34 6.49
CA VAL A 7 2.11 -2.81 6.54
C VAL A 7 0.83 -3.20 7.26
N LEU A 8 0.61 -2.69 8.47
CA LEU A 8 -0.57 -3.01 9.27
C LEU A 8 -1.87 -2.56 8.58
N THR A 9 -1.86 -1.38 7.98
CA THR A 9 -2.99 -0.87 7.21
C THR A 9 -3.27 -1.75 5.99
N LEU A 10 -2.25 -2.13 5.21
CA LEU A 10 -2.44 -2.96 4.03
C LEU A 10 -2.99 -4.35 4.38
N VAL A 11 -2.50 -4.96 5.46
CA VAL A 11 -3.01 -6.24 5.97
C VAL A 11 -4.47 -6.12 6.41
N ALA A 12 -4.82 -5.06 7.16
CA ALA A 12 -6.20 -4.82 7.58
C ALA A 12 -7.14 -4.62 6.38
N LEU A 13 -6.71 -3.86 5.38
CA LEU A 13 -7.50 -3.58 4.18
C LEU A 13 -7.64 -4.81 3.27
N LEU A 14 -6.61 -5.67 3.18
CA LEU A 14 -6.71 -6.97 2.51
C LEU A 14 -7.70 -7.90 3.21
N LYS A 15 -7.86 -7.81 4.53
CA LYS A 15 -8.90 -8.55 5.23
C LYS A 15 -10.28 -8.00 4.88
N LEU A 16 -10.43 -6.66 4.87
CA LEU A 16 -11.66 -5.97 4.49
C LEU A 16 -12.05 -6.14 3.01
N SER A 17 -11.09 -6.46 2.14
CA SER A 17 -11.39 -6.73 0.73
C SER A 17 -12.27 -7.97 0.52
N ASN A 18 -12.40 -8.84 1.53
CA ASN A 18 -13.31 -10.00 1.50
C ASN A 18 -14.76 -9.64 1.83
N VAL A 19 -15.06 -8.39 2.18
CA VAL A 19 -16.41 -7.92 2.59
C VAL A 19 -17.04 -7.04 1.50
N ASP A 20 -16.77 -7.36 0.23
CA ASP A 20 -17.30 -6.68 -0.97
C ASP A 20 -17.14 -5.14 -1.02
N MET A 21 -16.16 -4.60 -0.28
CA MET A 21 -15.88 -3.17 -0.33
C MET A 21 -15.29 -2.75 -1.68
N PRO A 22 -15.68 -1.57 -2.21
CA PRO A 22 -15.10 -1.02 -3.43
C PRO A 22 -13.58 -0.86 -3.30
N ARG A 23 -12.83 -1.38 -4.28
CA ARG A 23 -11.35 -1.39 -4.27
C ARG A 23 -10.73 0.01 -4.17
N TRP A 24 -11.36 0.99 -4.81
CA TRP A 24 -10.93 2.39 -4.72
C TRP A 24 -11.05 2.95 -3.30
N HIS A 25 -12.04 2.51 -2.52
CA HIS A 25 -12.28 2.97 -1.16
C HIS A 25 -11.21 2.43 -0.20
N LEU A 26 -10.82 1.16 -0.37
CA LEU A 26 -9.69 0.56 0.34
C LEU A 26 -8.38 1.29 0.03
N ALA A 27 -8.12 1.55 -1.26
CA ALA A 27 -6.96 2.29 -1.70
C ALA A 27 -6.93 3.72 -1.17
N PHE A 28 -8.09 4.39 -1.13
CA PHE A 28 -8.24 5.74 -0.58
C PHE A 28 -7.78 5.80 0.88
N TRP A 29 -8.30 4.90 1.72
CA TRP A 29 -7.91 4.85 3.13
C TRP A 29 -6.44 4.50 3.32
N PHE A 30 -5.88 3.63 2.47
CA PHE A 30 -4.44 3.36 2.48
C PHE A 30 -3.64 4.64 2.22
N GLY A 31 -3.95 5.38 1.16
CA GLY A 31 -3.27 6.64 0.83
C GLY A 31 -3.39 7.69 1.93
N VAL A 32 -4.58 7.85 2.53
CA VAL A 32 -4.84 8.80 3.62
C VAL A 32 -4.03 8.45 4.87
N LEU A 33 -4.12 7.21 5.34
CA LEU A 33 -3.46 6.77 6.57
C LEU A 33 -1.94 6.84 6.44
N VAL A 34 -1.42 6.47 5.27
CA VAL A 34 0.01 6.55 5.01
C VAL A 34 0.47 8.01 4.87
N GLY A 35 -0.27 8.86 4.16
CA GLY A 35 0.03 10.28 4.07
C GLY A 35 0.05 10.95 5.46
N ALA A 36 -0.94 10.65 6.30
CA ALA A 36 -1.00 11.13 7.68
C ALA A 36 0.20 10.65 8.51
N ALA A 37 0.58 9.37 8.39
CA ALA A 37 1.75 8.82 9.08
C ALA A 37 3.06 9.51 8.67
N LEU A 38 3.13 10.11 7.47
CA LEU A 38 4.31 10.80 6.97
C LEU A 38 4.37 12.29 7.32
N MET A 39 3.25 12.92 7.68
CA MET A 39 3.21 14.37 7.96
C MET A 39 4.14 14.79 9.11
N GLY A 40 4.46 13.89 10.03
CA GLY A 40 5.42 14.13 11.13
C GLY A 40 6.88 13.89 10.77
N HIS A 41 7.18 13.38 9.57
CA HIS A 41 8.53 12.93 9.19
C HIS A 41 9.09 13.62 7.94
N MET A 42 8.27 14.39 7.20
CA MET A 42 8.72 15.08 5.99
C MET A 42 7.88 16.35 5.71
N PRO A 43 8.30 17.24 4.80
CA PRO A 43 7.52 18.41 4.41
C PRO A 43 6.11 18.03 3.95
N ARG A 44 5.09 18.82 4.35
CA ARG A 44 3.67 18.49 4.11
C ARG A 44 3.34 18.20 2.65
N LEU A 45 3.90 18.97 1.71
CA LEU A 45 3.69 18.74 0.27
C LEU A 45 4.24 17.38 -0.18
N HIS A 46 5.39 16.97 0.33
CA HIS A 46 5.95 15.64 0.05
C HIS A 46 5.10 14.54 0.69
N ALA A 47 4.64 14.73 1.93
CA ALA A 47 3.76 13.77 2.61
C ALA A 47 2.46 13.54 1.83
N VAL A 48 1.83 14.62 1.35
CA VAL A 48 0.63 14.55 0.50
C VAL A 48 0.93 13.84 -0.83
N GLY A 49 2.04 14.18 -1.49
CA GLY A 49 2.46 13.52 -2.72
C GLY A 49 2.68 12.01 -2.53
N HIS A 50 3.32 11.61 -1.44
CA HIS A 50 3.51 10.21 -1.09
C HIS A 50 2.19 9.52 -0.71
N GLY A 51 1.24 10.22 -0.08
CA GLY A 51 -0.11 9.70 0.17
C GLY A 51 -0.86 9.39 -1.12
N LEU A 52 -0.83 10.32 -2.08
CA LEU A 52 -1.43 10.15 -3.42
C LEU A 52 -0.79 9.00 -4.19
N LEU A 53 0.55 8.90 -4.18
CA LEU A 53 1.26 7.78 -4.80
C LEU A 53 0.86 6.44 -4.16
N SER A 54 0.73 6.39 -2.84
CA SER A 54 0.25 5.19 -2.16
C SER A 54 -1.18 4.83 -2.49
N PHE A 55 -2.07 5.82 -2.66
CA PHE A 55 -3.41 5.58 -3.17
C PHE A 55 -3.37 4.89 -4.54
N ILE A 56 -2.62 5.45 -5.51
CA ILE A 56 -2.52 4.87 -6.86
C ILE A 56 -1.97 3.45 -6.80
N GLN A 57 -0.90 3.24 -6.02
CA GLN A 57 -0.26 1.93 -5.89
C GLN A 57 -1.20 0.89 -5.28
N ALA A 58 -1.90 1.23 -4.21
CA ALA A 58 -2.89 0.34 -3.60
C ALA A 58 -4.10 0.12 -4.50
N TRP A 59 -4.52 1.13 -5.26
CA TRP A 59 -5.64 0.99 -6.19
C TRP A 59 -5.32 -0.01 -7.29
N VAL A 60 -4.16 0.12 -7.94
CA VAL A 60 -3.69 -0.84 -8.93
C VAL A 60 -3.58 -2.24 -8.32
N TYR A 61 -3.01 -2.35 -7.12
CA TYR A 61 -2.87 -3.62 -6.42
C TYR A 61 -4.22 -4.31 -6.16
N PHE A 62 -5.20 -3.60 -5.61
CA PHE A 62 -6.52 -4.16 -5.35
C PHE A 62 -7.30 -4.48 -6.63
N VAL A 63 -7.16 -3.69 -7.69
CA VAL A 63 -7.79 -3.98 -9.00
C VAL A 63 -7.18 -5.24 -9.62
N LEU A 64 -5.86 -5.43 -9.52
CA LEU A 64 -5.20 -6.62 -10.04
C LEU A 64 -5.58 -7.87 -9.26
N LEU A 65 -5.69 -7.77 -7.93
CA LEU A 65 -6.20 -8.88 -7.10
C LEU A 65 -7.62 -9.27 -7.48
N ASP A 66 -8.51 -8.29 -7.64
CA ASP A 66 -9.91 -8.51 -8.02
C ASP A 66 -10.03 -9.20 -9.38
N ARG A 67 -9.22 -8.77 -10.36
CA ARG A 67 -9.18 -9.39 -11.69
C ARG A 67 -8.67 -10.83 -11.69
N THR A 68 -7.81 -11.18 -10.73
CA THR A 68 -7.17 -12.51 -10.68
C THR A 68 -7.82 -13.44 -9.66
N ASP A 69 -8.89 -13.01 -8.99
CA ASP A 69 -9.63 -13.80 -7.99
C ASP A 69 -10.45 -14.98 -8.59
N ASN A 70 -10.15 -15.38 -9.83
CA ASN A 70 -10.77 -16.53 -10.48
C ASN A 70 -9.92 -17.79 -10.33
N ARG A 71 -10.57 -18.96 -10.23
CA ARG A 71 -9.89 -20.25 -9.93
C ARG A 71 -8.86 -20.68 -10.99
N LEU A 72 -8.99 -20.20 -12.22
CA LEU A 72 -8.09 -20.53 -13.34
C LEU A 72 -6.76 -19.75 -13.28
N ASP A 73 -6.76 -18.55 -12.71
CA ASP A 73 -5.60 -17.65 -12.69
C ASP A 73 -4.89 -17.62 -11.33
N ARG A 74 -4.98 -18.72 -10.58
CA ARG A 74 -4.52 -18.79 -9.18
C ARG A 74 -3.04 -18.44 -9.02
N VAL A 75 -2.19 -18.80 -9.98
CA VAL A 75 -0.76 -18.47 -9.97
C VAL A 75 -0.55 -16.96 -10.06
N TRP A 76 -1.28 -16.30 -10.97
CA TRP A 76 -1.23 -14.84 -11.10
C TRP A 76 -1.76 -14.15 -9.86
N HIS A 77 -2.83 -14.67 -9.27
CA HIS A 77 -3.36 -14.15 -8.00
C HIS A 77 -2.30 -14.21 -6.89
N TRP A 78 -1.66 -15.36 -6.68
CA TRP A 78 -0.61 -15.49 -5.67
C TRP A 78 0.59 -14.60 -5.93
N LEU A 79 0.99 -14.48 -7.21
CA LEU A 79 2.09 -13.59 -7.60
C LEU A 79 1.75 -12.13 -7.32
N ILE A 80 0.53 -11.70 -7.62
CA ILE A 80 0.07 -10.34 -7.31
C ILE A 80 -0.03 -10.15 -5.80
N LEU A 81 -0.65 -11.09 -5.09
CA LEU A 81 -0.84 -11.01 -3.63
C LEU A 81 0.50 -10.89 -2.90
N ILE A 82 1.44 -11.79 -3.15
CA ILE A 82 2.73 -11.81 -2.45
C ILE A 82 3.67 -10.76 -3.02
N GLY A 83 3.80 -10.72 -4.35
CA GLY A 83 4.72 -9.82 -5.06
C GLY A 83 4.30 -8.36 -4.95
N GLY A 84 3.03 -8.06 -5.15
CA GLY A 84 2.48 -6.71 -5.01
C GLY A 84 2.58 -6.19 -3.58
N PHE A 85 2.28 -7.04 -2.59
CA PHE A 85 2.47 -6.71 -1.17
C PHE A 85 3.95 -6.39 -0.87
N GLY A 86 4.87 -7.27 -1.30
CA GLY A 86 6.30 -7.06 -1.13
C GLY A 86 6.80 -5.78 -1.80
N LEU A 87 6.35 -5.48 -3.03
CA LEU A 87 6.72 -4.27 -3.75
C LEU A 87 6.22 -2.98 -3.07
N ILE A 88 4.99 -2.98 -2.53
CA ILE A 88 4.45 -1.84 -1.79
C ILE A 88 5.29 -1.57 -0.54
N ILE A 89 5.62 -2.62 0.20
CA ILE A 89 6.44 -2.49 1.42
C ILE A 89 7.85 -2.06 1.09
N MET A 90 8.48 -2.65 0.08
CA MET A 90 9.84 -2.28 -0.33
C MET A 90 9.92 -0.81 -0.75
N ALA A 91 8.96 -0.34 -1.55
CA ALA A 91 8.86 1.06 -1.92
C ALA A 91 8.75 1.98 -0.69
N ARG A 92 8.07 1.53 0.37
CA ARG A 92 7.93 2.27 1.63
C ARG A 92 9.19 2.21 2.48
N MET A 93 9.85 1.06 2.60
CA MET A 93 11.13 0.95 3.30
C MET A 93 12.18 1.87 2.69
N LEU A 94 12.23 1.99 1.36
CA LEU A 94 13.15 2.92 0.69
C LEU A 94 12.91 4.39 1.08
N ILE A 95 11.65 4.77 1.32
CA ILE A 95 11.28 6.11 1.80
C ILE A 95 11.71 6.28 3.26
N ASP A 96 11.46 5.29 4.11
CA ASP A 96 11.90 5.34 5.51
C ASP A 96 13.43 5.39 5.61
N ILE A 97 14.17 4.60 4.83
CA ILE A 97 15.65 4.66 4.77
C ILE A 97 16.13 6.09 4.44
N ARG A 98 15.52 6.72 3.43
CA ARG A 98 15.85 8.11 3.05
C ARG A 98 15.43 9.14 4.09
N ALA A 99 14.27 8.97 4.73
CA ALA A 99 13.71 9.92 5.69
C ALA A 99 14.41 9.84 7.05
N TYR A 100 14.83 8.65 7.48
CA TYR A 100 15.52 8.41 8.75
C TYR A 100 17.05 8.41 8.63
N GLY A 101 17.61 8.56 7.43
CA GLY A 101 19.07 8.60 7.21
C GLY A 101 19.78 7.31 7.60
N ILE A 102 19.11 6.16 7.54
CA ILE A 102 19.72 4.85 7.83
C ILE A 102 20.62 4.49 6.64
N SER A 103 21.88 4.92 6.66
CA SER A 103 22.92 4.43 5.75
C SER A 103 23.28 3.00 6.18
N PHE A 104 23.20 2.04 5.26
CA PHE A 104 23.88 0.75 5.41
C PHE A 104 25.40 0.92 5.29
#